data_AF-A0A7S0FXK3-F1
#
_entry.id   AF-A0A7S0FXK3-F1
#
_cell.length_a   1.000
_cell.length_b   1.000
_cell.length_c   1.000
_cell.angle_alpha   90.00
_cell.angle_beta   90.00
_cell.angle_gamma   90.00
#
_symmetry.space_group_name_H-M   'P 1'
#
loop_
_entity.id
_entity.type
_entity.pdbx_description
1 polymer ?
#
loop_
_entity_poly.entity_id
_entity_poly.type
_entity_poly.pdbx_seq_one_letter_code
_entity_poly.pdbx_strand_id
1 'polypeptide(L)'
;SSACSLDAILALFAAAKAGRPGSTAMLLARMLASFVLFLAMSGLVAGIFIEQLFGVTNRIEERAQNRELQKSHECLMLLDQVFSESGYNCDDPITWEEIESSLTSNPSVQELLDISLEDAHRLFLQLADDSDGSVGTDAFIFSLFKLKAISKSIEMLSIDYQQEKALQRLAELHNTLRLSIAGVQSRVLTFMAMLPVMEKKICEVTAGIDEVQKLEEDLMAACRACEDAAEGGAQAAEASAPCIETLRSNFRLDSRLSALEEEFASLQQADGKELPSPADKAVAALADGVVRSVKRSLQEELRAAKAAAAPARPAGWAWAPGPTN
;
A
#
# COMPACT_ATOMS: atom_id res chain seq x y z
N SER A 1 -45.48 -3.60 -46.86
CA SER A 1 -44.13 -4.16 -47.08
C SER A 1 -44.05 -5.67 -46.83
N SER A 2 -44.75 -6.21 -45.82
CA SER A 2 -44.79 -7.66 -45.49
C SER A 2 -45.39 -8.57 -46.56
N ALA A 3 -46.31 -8.09 -47.41
CA ALA A 3 -46.91 -8.89 -48.48
C ALA A 3 -45.87 -9.36 -49.52
N CYS A 4 -44.87 -8.53 -49.83
CA CYS A 4 -43.89 -8.84 -50.87
C CYS A 4 -42.88 -9.93 -50.45
N SER A 5 -42.66 -10.14 -49.15
CA SER A 5 -41.72 -11.18 -48.68
C SER A 5 -42.32 -12.57 -48.70
N LEU A 6 -43.63 -12.70 -48.44
CA LEU A 6 -44.34 -13.99 -48.49
C LEU A 6 -44.41 -14.52 -49.92
N ASP A 7 -44.68 -13.66 -50.90
CA ASP A 7 -44.71 -14.05 -52.32
C ASP A 7 -43.35 -14.54 -52.82
N ALA A 8 -42.26 -13.89 -52.39
CA ALA A 8 -40.90 -14.32 -52.72
C ALA A 8 -40.54 -15.69 -52.09
N ILE A 9 -41.06 -15.99 -50.90
CA ILE A 9 -40.88 -17.28 -50.24
C ILE A 9 -41.67 -18.38 -50.98
N LEU A 10 -42.92 -18.11 -51.33
CA LEU A 10 -43.77 -19.05 -52.07
C LEU A 10 -43.20 -19.37 -53.46
N ALA A 11 -42.67 -18.37 -54.17
CA ALA A 11 -41.99 -18.57 -55.46
C ALA A 11 -40.75 -19.48 -55.34
N LEU A 12 -39.98 -19.37 -54.25
CA LEU A 12 -38.83 -20.22 -53.96
C LEU A 12 -39.23 -21.66 -53.61
N PHE A 13 -40.33 -21.85 -52.87
CA PHE A 13 -40.89 -23.18 -52.62
C PHE A 13 -41.36 -23.86 -53.92
N ALA A 14 -42.01 -23.10 -54.81
CA ALA A 14 -42.42 -23.60 -56.11
C ALA A 14 -41.21 -24.00 -56.98
N ALA A 15 -40.14 -23.18 -56.99
CA ALA A 15 -38.90 -23.47 -57.70
C ALA A 15 -38.12 -24.66 -57.12
N ALA A 16 -38.13 -24.84 -55.78
CA ALA A 16 -37.55 -25.99 -55.11
C ALA A 16 -38.27 -27.30 -55.47
N LYS A 17 -39.61 -27.27 -55.59
CA LYS A 17 -40.42 -28.41 -56.03
C LYS A 17 -40.08 -28.89 -57.45
N ALA A 18 -39.56 -28.00 -58.30
CA ALA A 18 -39.14 -28.32 -59.67
C ALA A 18 -37.76 -29.01 -59.78
N GLY A 19 -37.12 -29.38 -58.65
CA GLY A 19 -35.91 -30.21 -58.65
C GLY A 19 -34.62 -29.49 -59.06
N ARG A 20 -34.60 -28.15 -59.09
CA ARG A 20 -33.36 -27.39 -59.34
C ARG A 20 -32.49 -27.37 -58.07
N PRO A 21 -31.31 -28.02 -58.03
CA PRO A 21 -30.51 -28.17 -56.82
C PRO A 21 -30.03 -26.83 -56.22
N GLY A 22 -29.93 -25.77 -57.03
CA GLY A 22 -29.60 -24.42 -56.54
C GLY A 22 -30.72 -23.76 -55.72
N SER A 23 -31.99 -24.06 -56.02
CA SER A 23 -33.14 -23.44 -55.33
C SER A 23 -33.35 -24.02 -53.93
N THR A 24 -33.13 -25.32 -53.77
CA THR A 24 -33.23 -26.00 -52.47
C THR A 24 -32.13 -25.54 -51.52
N ALA A 25 -30.89 -25.40 -52.01
CA ALA A 25 -29.77 -24.87 -51.24
C ALA A 25 -30.03 -23.43 -50.74
N MET A 26 -30.56 -22.55 -51.61
CA MET A 26 -30.89 -21.17 -51.24
C MET A 26 -32.01 -21.10 -50.18
N LEU A 27 -32.99 -21.99 -50.26
CA LEU A 27 -34.09 -22.06 -49.29
C LEU A 27 -33.58 -22.54 -47.93
N LEU A 28 -32.76 -23.60 -47.88
CA LEU A 28 -32.15 -24.08 -46.65
C LEU A 28 -31.25 -23.02 -46.00
N ALA A 29 -30.42 -22.34 -46.80
CA ALA A 29 -29.57 -21.27 -46.29
C ALA A 29 -30.38 -20.12 -45.68
N ARG A 30 -31.51 -19.74 -46.32
CA ARG A 30 -32.42 -18.71 -45.77
C ARG A 30 -33.12 -19.16 -44.50
N MET A 31 -33.57 -20.41 -44.43
CA MET A 31 -34.19 -20.97 -43.24
C MET A 31 -33.20 -21.04 -42.07
N LEU A 32 -31.98 -21.49 -42.32
CA LEU A 32 -30.90 -21.52 -41.32
C LEU A 32 -30.55 -20.11 -40.84
N ALA A 33 -30.41 -19.15 -41.75
CA ALA A 33 -30.13 -17.75 -41.39
C ALA A 33 -31.25 -17.14 -40.54
N SER A 34 -32.51 -17.37 -40.91
CA SER A 34 -33.69 -16.93 -40.14
C SER A 34 -33.71 -17.57 -38.74
N PHE A 35 -33.41 -18.87 -38.65
CA PHE A 35 -33.35 -19.59 -37.38
C PHE A 35 -32.24 -19.07 -36.47
N VAL A 36 -31.04 -18.82 -37.01
CA VAL A 36 -29.92 -18.24 -36.24
C VAL A 36 -30.27 -16.83 -35.76
N LEU A 37 -30.88 -16.00 -36.61
CA LEU A 37 -31.30 -14.65 -36.22
C LEU A 37 -32.38 -14.69 -35.13
N PHE A 38 -33.34 -15.62 -35.23
CA PHE A 38 -34.35 -15.83 -34.20
C PHE A 38 -33.73 -16.27 -32.86
N LEU A 39 -32.77 -17.20 -32.87
CA LEU A 39 -32.03 -17.61 -31.67
C LEU A 39 -31.23 -16.45 -31.08
N ALA A 40 -30.55 -15.66 -31.91
CA ALA A 40 -29.79 -14.49 -31.47
C ALA A 40 -30.69 -13.44 -30.82
N MET A 41 -31.82 -13.13 -31.45
CA MET A 41 -32.82 -12.19 -30.89
C MET A 41 -33.42 -12.72 -29.59
N SER A 42 -33.73 -14.02 -29.52
CA SER A 42 -34.26 -14.64 -28.30
C SER A 42 -33.25 -14.60 -27.16
N GLY A 43 -31.97 -14.85 -27.46
CA GLY A 43 -30.87 -14.74 -26.50
C GLY A 43 -30.66 -13.31 -26.00
N LEU A 44 -30.75 -12.31 -26.88
CA LEU A 44 -30.66 -10.90 -26.51
C LEU A 44 -31.82 -10.48 -25.61
N VAL A 45 -33.05 -10.88 -25.95
CA VAL A 45 -34.23 -10.61 -25.13
C VAL A 45 -34.11 -11.27 -23.76
N ALA A 46 -33.68 -12.54 -23.71
CA ALA A 46 -33.43 -13.25 -22.46
C ALA A 46 -32.35 -12.56 -21.62
N GLY A 47 -31.27 -12.10 -22.24
CA GLY A 47 -30.20 -11.34 -21.58
C GLY A 47 -30.71 -10.06 -20.92
N ILE A 48 -31.52 -9.27 -21.63
CA ILE A 48 -32.14 -8.05 -21.08
C ILE A 48 -33.05 -8.38 -19.90
N PHE A 49 -33.86 -9.44 -19.99
CA PHE A 49 -34.72 -9.83 -18.88
C PHE A 49 -33.93 -10.29 -17.65
N ILE A 50 -32.84 -11.03 -17.84
CA ILE A 50 -31.96 -11.46 -16.74
C ILE A 50 -31.32 -10.24 -16.08
N GLU A 51 -30.83 -9.28 -16.85
CA GLU A 51 -30.25 -8.04 -16.32
C GLU A 51 -31.29 -7.22 -15.54
N GLN A 52 -32.51 -7.09 -16.06
CA GLN A 52 -33.61 -6.42 -15.35
C GLN A 52 -33.99 -7.16 -14.06
N LEU A 53 -34.01 -8.49 -14.07
CA LEU A 53 -34.33 -9.30 -12.91
C LEU A 53 -33.26 -9.15 -11.82
N PHE A 54 -31.98 -9.20 -12.18
CA PHE A 54 -30.89 -8.91 -11.23
C PHE A 54 -30.95 -7.46 -10.71
N GLY A 55 -31.26 -6.50 -11.58
CA GLY A 55 -31.43 -5.10 -11.17
C GLY A 55 -32.56 -4.91 -10.16
N VAL A 56 -33.67 -5.63 -10.31
CA VAL A 56 -34.78 -5.61 -9.34
C VAL A 56 -34.40 -6.31 -8.04
N THR A 57 -33.76 -7.48 -8.09
CA THR A 57 -33.31 -8.21 -6.90
C THR A 57 -32.34 -7.36 -6.06
N ASN A 58 -31.34 -6.74 -6.68
CA ASN A 58 -30.38 -5.89 -5.98
C ASN A 58 -31.08 -4.67 -5.33
N ARG A 59 -32.05 -4.06 -6.02
CA ARG A 59 -32.83 -2.95 -5.44
C ARG A 59 -33.73 -3.37 -4.28
N ILE A 60 -34.23 -4.61 -4.29
CA ILE A 60 -35.02 -5.15 -3.17
C ILE A 60 -34.11 -5.35 -1.96
N GLU A 61 -32.92 -5.92 -2.16
CA GLU A 61 -31.92 -6.12 -1.12
C GLU A 61 -31.45 -4.79 -0.52
N GLU A 62 -31.09 -3.81 -1.35
CA GLU A 62 -30.71 -2.46 -0.92
C GLU A 62 -31.83 -1.78 -0.12
N ARG A 63 -33.09 -1.92 -0.56
CA ARG A 63 -34.25 -1.41 0.20
C ARG A 63 -34.45 -2.14 1.51
N ALA A 64 -34.18 -3.45 1.56
CA ALA A 64 -34.28 -4.22 2.80
C ALA A 64 -33.23 -3.75 3.81
N GLN A 65 -31.98 -3.58 3.38
CA GLN A 65 -30.89 -3.04 4.19
C GLN A 65 -31.19 -1.61 4.65
N ASN A 66 -31.64 -0.73 3.76
CA ASN A 66 -32.00 0.65 4.13
C ASN A 66 -33.15 0.72 5.14
N ARG A 67 -34.15 -0.17 5.03
CA ARG A 67 -35.23 -0.25 6.03
C ARG A 67 -34.71 -0.73 7.38
N GLU A 68 -33.74 -1.63 7.40
CA GLU A 68 -33.13 -2.10 8.65
C GLU A 68 -32.28 -1.01 9.30
N LEU A 69 -31.52 -0.24 8.51
CA LEU A 69 -30.81 0.95 8.98
C LEU A 69 -31.76 2.01 9.53
N GLN A 70 -32.87 2.29 8.84
CA GLN A 70 -33.90 3.22 9.32
C GLN A 70 -34.52 2.76 10.63
N LYS A 71 -34.89 1.48 10.77
CA LYS A 71 -35.39 0.92 12.03
C LYS A 71 -34.37 1.02 13.15
N SER A 72 -33.10 0.80 12.84
CA SER A 72 -32.01 0.94 13.83
C SER A 72 -31.87 2.38 14.28
N HIS A 73 -31.99 3.35 13.36
CA HIS A 73 -31.96 4.78 13.69
C HIS A 73 -33.19 5.23 14.48
N GLU A 74 -34.39 4.79 14.12
CA GLU A 74 -35.62 5.04 14.89
C GLU A 74 -35.48 4.48 16.32
N CYS A 75 -34.87 3.29 16.45
CA CYS A 75 -34.60 2.68 17.74
C CYS A 75 -33.59 3.49 18.57
N LEU A 76 -32.55 4.07 17.96
CA LEU A 76 -31.60 4.97 18.63
C LEU A 76 -32.31 6.21 19.17
N MET A 77 -33.12 6.85 18.33
CA MET A 77 -33.86 8.06 18.72
C MET A 77 -34.85 7.77 19.86
N LEU A 78 -35.53 6.63 19.81
CA LEU A 78 -36.46 6.23 20.87
C LEU A 78 -35.72 5.96 22.20
N LEU A 79 -34.55 5.32 22.13
CA LEU A 79 -33.74 5.02 23.31
C LEU A 79 -33.18 6.31 23.93
N ASP A 80 -32.65 7.22 23.11
CA ASP A 80 -32.19 8.55 23.54
C ASP A 80 -33.33 9.39 24.12
N GLN A 81 -34.53 9.32 23.53
CA GLN A 81 -35.73 9.95 24.08
C GLN A 81 -36.09 9.37 25.46
N VAL A 82 -36.03 8.05 25.64
CA VAL A 82 -36.35 7.41 26.92
C VAL A 82 -35.35 7.76 28.03
N PHE A 83 -34.06 7.87 27.70
CA PHE A 83 -33.05 8.31 28.66
C PHE A 83 -33.14 9.83 28.95
N SER A 84 -33.45 10.66 27.96
CA SER A 84 -33.66 12.09 28.21
C SER A 84 -34.93 12.39 29.01
N GLU A 85 -36.01 11.63 28.82
CA GLU A 85 -37.25 11.75 29.60
C GLU A 85 -37.07 11.35 31.07
N SER A 86 -36.13 10.46 31.36
CA SER A 86 -35.77 10.09 32.74
C SER A 86 -34.81 11.09 33.40
N GLY A 87 -34.44 12.16 32.69
CA GLY A 87 -33.68 13.29 33.22
C GLY A 87 -32.17 13.19 33.03
N TYR A 88 -31.69 12.24 32.21
CA TYR A 88 -30.26 12.06 31.96
C TYR A 88 -29.76 12.99 30.86
N ASN A 89 -28.59 13.59 31.09
CA ASN A 89 -27.80 14.18 30.01
C ASN A 89 -26.91 13.11 29.38
N CYS A 90 -26.61 13.26 28.09
CA CYS A 90 -25.77 12.36 27.32
C CYS A 90 -24.37 12.14 27.95
N ASP A 91 -23.86 13.14 28.67
CA ASP A 91 -22.52 13.12 29.27
C ASP A 91 -22.47 12.48 30.68
N ASP A 92 -23.62 12.26 31.32
CA ASP A 92 -23.67 11.73 32.68
C ASP A 92 -23.60 10.19 32.65
N PRO A 93 -22.78 9.56 33.51
CA PRO A 93 -22.69 8.11 33.58
C PRO A 93 -23.97 7.54 34.20
N ILE A 94 -24.46 6.42 33.65
CA ILE A 94 -25.70 5.77 34.06
C ILE A 94 -25.40 4.55 34.94
N THR A 95 -26.20 4.37 35.99
CA THR A 95 -26.16 3.22 36.89
C THR A 95 -27.14 2.12 36.46
N TRP A 96 -26.98 0.91 36.99
CA TRP A 96 -27.82 -0.22 36.61
C TRP A 96 -29.30 0.00 36.96
N GLU A 97 -29.57 0.56 38.14
CA GLU A 97 -30.92 0.80 38.63
C GLU A 97 -31.70 1.73 37.70
N GLU A 98 -30.99 2.66 37.07
CA GLU A 98 -31.55 3.65 36.15
C GLU A 98 -31.85 3.04 34.79
N ILE A 99 -30.95 2.20 34.28
CA ILE A 99 -31.19 1.39 33.07
C ILE A 99 -32.39 0.47 33.30
N GLU A 100 -32.42 -0.25 34.43
CA GLU A 100 -33.49 -1.16 34.79
C GLU A 100 -34.83 -0.43 34.89
N SER A 101 -34.86 0.72 35.55
CA SER A 101 -36.05 1.57 35.67
C SER A 101 -36.54 2.09 34.31
N SER A 102 -35.62 2.57 33.47
CA SER A 102 -35.93 3.13 32.15
C SER A 102 -36.47 2.08 31.18
N LEU A 103 -35.84 0.90 31.16
CA LEU A 103 -36.29 -0.24 30.35
C LEU A 103 -37.61 -0.82 30.85
N THR A 104 -37.81 -0.93 32.17
CA THR A 104 -39.05 -1.47 32.75
C THR A 104 -40.23 -0.53 32.52
N SER A 105 -39.99 0.78 32.57
CA SER A 105 -41.00 1.81 32.31
C SER A 105 -41.45 1.84 30.85
N ASN A 106 -40.59 1.40 29.91
CA ASN A 106 -40.85 1.46 28.47
C ASN A 106 -40.72 0.07 27.81
N PRO A 107 -41.74 -0.81 27.95
CA PRO A 107 -41.69 -2.17 27.37
C PRO A 107 -41.60 -2.17 25.84
N SER A 108 -42.05 -1.10 25.18
CA SER A 108 -41.91 -0.91 23.73
C SER A 108 -40.45 -0.89 23.27
N VAL A 109 -39.56 -0.36 24.10
CA VAL A 109 -38.10 -0.30 23.85
C VAL A 109 -37.51 -1.70 23.90
N GLN A 110 -37.93 -2.52 24.88
CA GLN A 110 -37.49 -3.91 25.00
C GLN A 110 -37.93 -4.76 23.80
N GLU A 111 -39.19 -4.61 23.37
CA GLU A 111 -39.72 -5.32 22.21
C GLU A 111 -39.04 -4.86 20.91
N LEU A 112 -38.78 -3.56 20.76
CA LEU A 112 -38.10 -3.02 19.58
C LEU A 112 -36.63 -3.44 19.52
N LEU A 113 -35.95 -3.51 20.66
CA LEU A 113 -34.56 -3.94 20.77
C LEU A 113 -34.41 -5.46 20.69
N ASP A 114 -35.45 -6.22 21.04
CA ASP A 114 -35.43 -7.69 21.15
C ASP A 114 -34.34 -8.14 22.15
N ILE A 115 -34.27 -7.45 23.29
CA ILE A 115 -33.26 -7.67 24.33
C ILE A 115 -33.96 -7.91 25.66
N SER A 116 -33.57 -8.98 26.34
CA SER A 116 -34.07 -9.25 27.68
C SER A 116 -33.37 -8.35 28.71
N LEU A 117 -34.06 -8.05 29.81
CA LEU A 117 -33.48 -7.27 30.90
C LEU A 117 -32.21 -7.94 31.48
N GLU A 118 -32.14 -9.27 31.44
CA GLU A 118 -30.97 -10.04 31.85
C GLU A 118 -29.78 -9.84 30.90
N ASP A 119 -30.02 -9.77 29.60
CA ASP A 119 -28.97 -9.52 28.61
C ASP A 119 -28.43 -8.09 28.74
N ALA A 120 -29.31 -7.11 28.98
CA ALA A 120 -28.92 -5.73 29.27
C ALA A 120 -28.07 -5.65 30.56
N HIS A 121 -28.42 -6.43 31.60
CA HIS A 121 -27.65 -6.49 32.84
C HIS A 121 -26.25 -7.09 32.63
N ARG A 122 -26.15 -8.19 31.89
CA ARG A 122 -24.85 -8.80 31.54
C ARG A 122 -23.98 -7.84 30.75
N LEU A 123 -24.58 -7.11 29.82
CA LEU A 123 -23.89 -6.10 29.02
C LEU A 123 -23.39 -4.94 29.87
N PHE A 124 -24.21 -4.48 30.82
CA PHE A 124 -23.81 -3.46 31.79
C PHE A 124 -22.60 -3.91 32.63
N LEU A 125 -22.64 -5.12 33.19
CA LEU A 125 -21.54 -5.69 33.97
C LEU A 125 -20.24 -5.83 33.16
N GLN A 126 -20.34 -6.02 31.85
CA GLN A 126 -19.18 -6.09 30.97
C GLN A 126 -18.55 -4.71 30.69
N LEU A 127 -19.34 -3.65 30.76
CA LEU A 127 -18.91 -2.28 30.45
C LEU A 127 -18.58 -1.45 31.68
N ALA A 128 -19.14 -1.79 32.84
CA ALA A 128 -18.90 -1.09 34.08
C ALA A 128 -17.42 -1.14 34.43
N ASP A 129 -16.82 0.03 34.57
CA ASP A 129 -15.46 0.16 35.11
C ASP A 129 -15.48 -0.20 36.62
N ASP A 130 -14.42 -0.89 37.07
CA ASP A 130 -14.29 -1.42 38.43
C ASP A 130 -14.40 -0.36 39.55
N SER A 131 -14.25 0.93 39.23
CA SER A 131 -14.15 2.01 40.23
C SER A 131 -15.48 2.51 40.75
N ASP A 132 -16.49 2.67 39.89
CA ASP A 132 -17.69 3.45 40.21
C ASP A 132 -19.00 2.73 39.89
N GLY A 133 -18.94 1.56 39.22
CA GLY A 133 -20.14 0.78 38.91
C GLY A 133 -21.13 1.52 38.01
N SER A 134 -20.64 2.47 37.22
CA SER A 134 -21.43 3.27 36.28
C SER A 134 -20.84 3.15 34.87
N VAL A 135 -21.67 3.28 33.85
CA VAL A 135 -21.26 3.16 32.44
C VAL A 135 -21.62 4.46 31.72
N GLY A 136 -20.77 4.94 30.83
CA GLY A 136 -21.15 6.07 29.96
C GLY A 136 -22.37 5.71 29.10
N THR A 137 -23.39 6.57 29.07
CA THR A 137 -24.66 6.32 28.35
C THR A 137 -24.42 5.91 26.88
N ASP A 138 -23.55 6.64 26.18
CA ASP A 138 -23.16 6.32 24.80
C ASP A 138 -22.52 4.93 24.65
N ALA A 139 -21.64 4.55 25.58
CA ALA A 139 -20.95 3.27 25.56
C ALA A 139 -21.94 2.10 25.80
N PHE A 140 -22.92 2.31 26.69
CA PHE A 140 -23.99 1.35 26.92
C PHE A 140 -24.90 1.22 25.69
N ILE A 141 -25.40 2.33 25.14
CA ILE A 141 -26.23 2.34 23.92
C ILE A 141 -25.50 1.65 22.77
N PHE A 142 -24.25 2.05 22.49
CA PHE A 142 -23.45 1.46 21.43
C PHE A 142 -23.28 -0.06 21.60
N SER A 143 -23.01 -0.51 22.82
CA SER A 143 -22.84 -1.93 23.12
C SER A 143 -24.14 -2.71 23.03
N LEU A 144 -25.26 -2.10 23.40
CA LEU A 144 -26.59 -2.68 23.25
C LEU A 144 -26.93 -2.89 21.76
N PHE A 145 -26.59 -1.91 20.92
CA PHE A 145 -26.68 -2.04 19.46
C PHE A 145 -25.76 -3.12 18.92
N LYS A 146 -24.53 -3.19 19.43
CA LYS A 146 -23.59 -4.24 19.06
C LYS A 146 -24.15 -5.62 19.41
N LEU A 147 -24.76 -5.80 20.58
CA LEU A 147 -25.39 -7.05 20.99
C LEU A 147 -26.54 -7.44 20.04
N LYS A 148 -27.39 -6.49 19.67
CA LYS A 148 -28.48 -6.69 18.67
C LYS A 148 -27.94 -6.99 17.27
N ALA A 149 -26.85 -6.35 16.88
CA ALA A 149 -26.18 -6.60 15.60
C ALA A 149 -25.53 -7.99 15.54
N ILE A 150 -24.87 -8.40 16.63
CA ILE A 150 -24.21 -9.70 16.77
C ILE A 150 -25.22 -10.85 16.60
N SER A 151 -26.45 -10.68 17.08
CA SER A 151 -27.49 -11.71 16.94
C SER A 151 -27.97 -11.91 15.49
N LYS A 152 -27.68 -10.97 14.57
CA LYS A 152 -28.12 -11.04 13.16
C LYS A 152 -27.02 -11.11 12.12
N SER A 153 -25.79 -10.66 12.39
CA SER A 153 -24.79 -10.51 11.32
C SER A 153 -23.40 -11.02 11.72
N ILE A 154 -23.16 -12.29 11.40
CA ILE A 154 -21.79 -12.82 11.26
C ILE A 154 -20.96 -11.92 10.32
N GLU A 155 -21.62 -11.29 9.33
CA GLU A 155 -21.00 -10.36 8.39
C GLU A 155 -20.55 -9.04 9.03
N MET A 156 -21.32 -8.44 9.94
CA MET A 156 -20.89 -7.20 10.61
C MET A 156 -19.77 -7.48 11.62
N LEU A 157 -19.78 -8.65 12.26
CA LEU A 157 -18.65 -9.10 13.08
C LEU A 157 -17.35 -9.24 12.26
N SER A 158 -17.47 -9.71 11.03
CA SER A 158 -16.35 -9.80 10.09
C SER A 158 -15.84 -8.41 9.69
N ILE A 159 -16.76 -7.44 9.50
CA ILE A 159 -16.40 -6.05 9.20
C ILE A 159 -15.68 -5.41 10.39
N ASP A 160 -16.22 -5.52 11.60
CA ASP A 160 -15.58 -4.99 12.82
C ASP A 160 -14.18 -5.57 13.00
N TYR A 161 -14.03 -6.89 12.84
CA TYR A 161 -12.72 -7.55 12.90
C TYR A 161 -11.75 -7.07 11.82
N GLN A 162 -12.25 -6.83 10.59
CA GLN A 162 -11.43 -6.27 9.51
C GLN A 162 -11.02 -4.82 9.80
N GLN A 163 -11.89 -4.01 10.39
CA GLN A 163 -11.60 -2.63 10.79
C GLN A 163 -10.57 -2.59 11.92
N GLU A 164 -10.75 -3.37 12.98
CA GLU A 164 -9.80 -3.52 14.09
C GLU A 164 -8.41 -3.91 13.57
N LYS A 165 -8.36 -4.90 12.68
CA LYS A 165 -7.11 -5.37 12.06
C LYS A 165 -6.49 -4.33 11.14
N ALA A 166 -7.30 -3.53 10.44
CA ALA A 166 -6.81 -2.43 9.62
C ALA A 166 -6.21 -1.31 10.49
N LEU A 167 -6.86 -0.96 11.60
CA LEU A 167 -6.35 0.02 12.57
C LEU A 167 -5.05 -0.44 13.22
N GLN A 168 -4.95 -1.72 13.60
CA GLN A 168 -3.71 -2.29 14.12
C GLN A 168 -2.56 -2.19 13.11
N ARG A 169 -2.81 -2.55 11.85
CA ARG A 169 -1.81 -2.42 10.77
C ARG A 169 -1.39 -0.97 10.54
N LEU A 170 -2.34 -0.03 10.64
CA LEU A 170 -2.06 1.40 10.51
C LEU A 170 -1.17 1.89 11.66
N ALA A 171 -1.41 1.43 12.89
CA ALA A 171 -0.57 1.74 14.05
C ALA A 171 0.86 1.18 13.90
N GLU A 172 1.00 -0.06 13.42
CA GLU A 172 2.31 -0.68 13.12
C GLU A 172 3.07 0.09 12.03
N LEU A 173 2.37 0.49 10.97
CA LEU A 173 2.93 1.31 9.90
C LEU A 173 3.38 2.68 10.43
N HIS A 174 2.55 3.34 11.25
CA HIS A 174 2.88 4.62 11.87
C HIS A 174 4.14 4.51 12.72
N ASN A 175 4.26 3.48 13.55
CA ASN A 175 5.45 3.23 14.36
C ASN A 175 6.70 2.99 13.50
N THR A 176 6.56 2.23 12.41
CA THR A 176 7.65 1.97 11.45
C THR A 176 8.11 3.26 10.77
N LEU A 177 7.17 4.10 10.32
CA LEU A 177 7.47 5.40 9.72
C LEU A 177 8.14 6.35 10.73
N ARG A 178 7.70 6.34 11.99
CA ARG A 178 8.32 7.17 13.03
C ARG A 178 9.78 6.79 13.26
N LEU A 179 10.07 5.49 13.28
CA LEU A 179 11.45 4.99 13.43
C LEU A 179 12.32 5.32 12.20
N SER A 180 11.78 5.20 10.98
CA SER A 180 12.55 5.53 9.78
C SER A 180 12.85 7.03 9.68
N ILE A 181 11.90 7.90 10.04
CA ILE A 181 12.10 9.35 10.11
C ILE A 181 13.20 9.69 11.12
N ALA A 182 13.16 9.11 12.32
CA ALA A 182 14.20 9.32 13.32
C ALA A 182 15.59 8.87 12.81
N GLY A 183 15.65 7.74 12.10
CA GLY A 183 16.88 7.25 11.48
C GLY A 183 17.43 8.18 10.39
N VAL A 184 16.56 8.71 9.52
CA VAL A 184 16.96 9.69 8.49
C VAL A 184 17.44 10.99 9.13
N GLN A 185 16.73 11.50 10.13
CA GLN A 185 17.14 12.70 10.86
C GLN A 185 18.51 12.55 11.50
N SER A 186 18.80 11.40 12.13
CA SER A 186 20.12 11.13 12.69
C SER A 186 21.21 11.16 11.63
N ARG A 187 20.99 10.57 10.45
CA ARG A 187 21.97 10.59 9.35
C ARG A 187 22.19 11.98 8.77
N VAL A 188 21.11 12.75 8.62
CA VAL A 188 21.20 14.15 8.15
C VAL A 188 22.03 14.98 9.14
N LEU A 189 21.81 14.82 10.44
CA LEU A 189 22.62 15.51 11.46
C LEU A 189 24.09 15.10 11.40
N THR A 190 24.41 13.82 11.22
CA THR A 190 25.78 13.36 11.02
C THR A 190 26.41 13.98 9.77
N PHE A 191 25.68 14.04 8.67
CA PHE A 191 26.16 14.67 7.44
C PHE A 191 26.40 16.18 7.62
N MET A 192 25.48 16.87 8.31
CA MET A 192 25.65 18.29 8.64
C MET A 192 26.87 18.54 9.54
N ALA A 193 27.20 17.61 10.44
CA ALA A 193 28.41 17.70 11.25
C ALA A 193 29.70 17.44 10.45
N MET A 194 29.64 16.65 9.38
CA MET A 194 30.79 16.32 8.52
C MET A 194 31.11 17.42 7.49
N LEU A 195 30.09 18.14 7.01
CA LEU A 195 30.24 19.24 6.04
C LEU A 195 31.35 20.27 6.39
N PRO A 196 31.45 20.84 7.60
CA PRO A 196 32.48 21.82 7.93
C PRO A 196 33.90 21.23 7.91
N VAL A 197 34.05 19.93 8.23
CA VAL A 197 35.35 19.25 8.14
C VAL A 197 35.76 19.10 6.69
N MET A 198 34.81 18.76 5.82
CA MET A 198 35.05 18.64 4.38
C MET A 198 35.36 20.00 3.74
N GLU A 199 34.64 21.05 4.14
CA GLU A 199 34.91 22.43 3.73
C GLU A 199 36.32 22.87 4.13
N LYS A 200 36.72 22.62 5.37
CA LYS A 200 38.08 22.91 5.85
C LYS A 200 39.14 22.18 5.02
N LYS A 201 38.94 20.89 4.76
CA LYS A 201 39.88 20.10 3.93
C LYS A 201 39.95 20.61 2.49
N ILE A 202 38.82 21.02 1.90
CA ILE A 202 38.81 21.63 0.56
C ILE A 202 39.63 22.93 0.58
N CYS A 203 39.44 23.79 1.58
CA CYS A 203 40.24 25.01 1.72
C CYS A 203 41.74 24.73 1.88
N GLU A 204 42.12 23.72 2.68
CA GLU A 204 43.52 23.31 2.85
C GLU A 204 44.14 22.82 1.52
N VAL A 205 43.40 22.00 0.77
CA VAL A 205 43.84 21.52 -0.55
C VAL A 205 43.97 22.67 -1.55
N THR A 206 42.99 23.58 -1.59
CA THR A 206 43.04 24.76 -2.48
C THR A 206 44.23 25.66 -2.15
N ALA A 207 44.49 25.94 -0.87
CA ALA A 207 45.65 26.71 -0.45
C ALA A 207 46.99 26.03 -0.84
N GLY A 208 47.05 24.70 -0.76
CA GLY A 208 48.22 23.95 -1.21
C GLY A 208 48.44 24.03 -2.72
N ILE A 209 47.37 24.02 -3.52
CA ILE A 209 47.44 24.20 -4.98
C ILE A 209 47.97 25.60 -5.32
N ASP A 210 47.47 26.64 -4.65
CA ASP A 210 47.93 28.03 -4.85
C ASP A 210 49.43 28.19 -4.52
N GLU A 211 49.92 27.52 -3.47
CA GLU A 211 51.34 27.50 -3.12
C GLU A 211 52.19 26.84 -4.21
N VAL A 212 51.74 25.71 -4.76
CA VAL A 212 52.43 25.01 -5.86
C VAL A 212 52.45 25.87 -7.13
N GLN A 213 51.34 26.53 -7.45
CA GLN A 213 51.26 27.41 -8.63
C GLN A 213 52.22 28.60 -8.52
N LYS A 214 52.31 29.21 -7.34
CA LYS A 214 53.29 30.28 -7.08
C LYS A 214 54.73 29.80 -7.24
N LEU A 215 55.04 28.61 -6.75
CA LEU A 215 56.37 28.00 -6.90
C LEU A 215 56.69 27.72 -8.38
N GLU A 216 55.71 27.30 -9.17
CA GLU A 216 55.86 27.11 -10.62
C GLU A 216 56.17 28.43 -11.32
N GLU A 217 55.47 29.52 -10.98
CA GLU A 217 55.73 30.87 -11.50
C GLU A 217 57.15 31.36 -11.15
N ASP A 218 57.57 31.19 -9.90
CA ASP A 218 58.91 31.56 -9.42
C ASP A 218 60.01 30.76 -10.16
N LEU A 219 59.78 29.45 -10.37
CA LEU A 219 60.71 28.58 -11.08
C LEU A 219 60.80 28.94 -12.57
N MET A 220 59.67 29.22 -13.22
CA MET A 220 59.61 29.68 -14.60
C MET A 220 60.31 31.04 -14.78
N ALA A 221 60.16 31.96 -13.82
CA ALA A 221 60.87 33.24 -13.81
C ALA A 221 62.39 33.06 -13.66
N ALA A 222 62.82 32.17 -12.76
CA ALA A 222 64.24 31.85 -12.57
C ALA A 222 64.87 31.21 -13.82
N CYS A 223 64.15 30.30 -14.50
CA CYS A 223 64.58 29.70 -15.76
C CYS A 223 64.81 30.77 -16.84
N ARG A 224 63.87 31.71 -17.03
CA ARG A 224 64.01 32.81 -18.00
C ARG A 224 65.22 33.70 -17.69
N ALA A 225 65.45 34.04 -16.42
CA ALA A 225 66.61 34.83 -16.02
C ALA A 225 67.95 34.12 -16.30
N CYS A 226 67.98 32.79 -16.19
CA CYS A 226 69.16 32.00 -16.55
C CYS A 226 69.39 31.97 -18.07
N GLU A 227 68.33 31.90 -18.88
CA GLU A 227 68.41 31.98 -20.35
C GLU A 227 68.92 33.36 -20.79
N ASP A 228 68.37 34.45 -20.25
CA ASP A 228 68.81 35.82 -20.55
C ASP A 228 70.29 36.04 -20.19
N ALA A 229 70.76 35.45 -19.08
CA ALA A 229 72.17 35.50 -18.66
C ALA A 229 73.09 34.70 -19.59
N ALA A 230 72.60 33.61 -20.19
CA ALA A 230 73.37 32.80 -21.13
C ALA A 230 73.55 33.48 -22.50
N GLU A 231 72.57 34.27 -22.96
CA GLU A 231 72.66 35.04 -24.21
C GLU A 231 73.57 36.28 -24.09
N GLY A 232 73.84 36.75 -22.86
CA GLY A 232 74.58 37.98 -22.55
C GLY A 232 76.11 37.98 -22.77
N GLY A 233 76.74 36.87 -23.20
CA GLY A 233 78.12 36.89 -23.69
C GLY A 233 79.11 36.01 -22.92
N ALA A 234 79.76 35.15 -23.68
CA ALA A 234 80.79 34.21 -23.26
C ALA A 234 82.03 34.90 -22.71
N GLN A 235 82.25 34.84 -21.39
CA GLN A 235 83.54 34.46 -20.82
C GLN A 235 83.43 34.12 -19.32
N ALA A 236 83.61 32.84 -19.04
CA ALA A 236 84.10 32.25 -17.80
C ALA A 236 83.35 32.57 -16.49
N ALA A 237 82.43 31.69 -16.12
CA ALA A 237 82.44 31.05 -14.80
C ALA A 237 81.59 29.77 -14.85
N GLU A 238 82.14 28.66 -14.34
CA GLU A 238 81.42 27.43 -13.99
C GLU A 238 80.41 27.71 -12.86
N ALA A 239 79.40 28.54 -13.14
CA ALA A 239 78.25 28.69 -12.27
C ALA A 239 77.37 27.45 -12.47
N SER A 240 77.69 26.42 -11.70
CA SER A 240 76.90 25.22 -11.45
C SER A 240 75.41 25.51 -11.59
N ALA A 241 74.82 25.15 -12.73
CA ALA A 241 73.38 25.07 -12.89
C ALA A 241 72.83 24.33 -11.66
N PRO A 242 71.88 24.90 -10.91
CA PRO A 242 71.38 24.27 -9.71
C PRO A 242 70.82 22.91 -10.11
N CYS A 243 71.55 21.85 -9.76
CA CYS A 243 71.21 20.49 -10.11
C CYS A 243 69.79 20.21 -9.62
N ILE A 244 68.99 19.50 -10.42
CA ILE A 244 67.64 19.02 -10.02
C ILE A 244 67.67 18.33 -8.65
N GLU A 245 68.80 17.69 -8.30
CA GLU A 245 69.06 17.12 -6.97
C GLU A 245 68.98 18.17 -5.85
N THR A 246 69.51 19.37 -6.05
CA THR A 246 69.55 20.45 -5.06
C THR A 246 68.14 21.02 -4.84
N LEU A 247 67.35 21.16 -5.90
CA LEU A 247 65.92 21.51 -5.82
C LEU A 247 65.11 20.42 -5.11
N ARG A 248 65.30 19.13 -5.45
CA ARG A 248 64.65 18.02 -4.75
C ARG A 248 64.99 17.98 -3.25
N SER A 249 66.27 18.19 -2.91
CA SER A 249 66.73 18.17 -1.51
C SER A 249 66.27 19.39 -0.70
N ASN A 250 66.30 20.60 -1.28
CA ASN A 250 65.88 21.82 -0.59
C ASN A 250 64.38 21.83 -0.29
N PHE A 251 63.57 21.28 -1.19
CA PHE A 251 62.11 21.32 -1.05
C PHE A 251 61.51 20.06 -0.39
N ARG A 252 62.34 19.08 -0.02
CA ARG A 252 61.94 17.84 0.68
C ARG A 252 60.70 17.17 0.06
N LEU A 253 60.60 17.22 -1.27
CA LEU A 253 59.45 16.73 -2.03
C LEU A 253 59.17 15.26 -1.72
N ASP A 254 60.22 14.45 -1.63
CA ASP A 254 60.10 13.03 -1.28
C ASP A 254 59.52 12.82 0.13
N SER A 255 59.79 13.71 1.08
CA SER A 255 59.20 13.61 2.43
C SER A 255 57.73 14.01 2.44
N ARG A 256 57.32 15.02 1.65
CA ARG A 256 55.91 15.43 1.57
C ARG A 256 55.07 14.41 0.80
N LEU A 257 55.63 13.82 -0.25
CA LEU A 257 54.96 12.79 -1.06
C LEU A 257 54.84 11.49 -0.25
N SER A 258 55.90 11.09 0.47
CA SER A 258 55.83 9.98 1.41
C SER A 258 54.84 10.22 2.57
N ALA A 259 54.74 11.45 3.09
CA ALA A 259 53.77 11.78 4.13
C ALA A 259 52.33 11.73 3.61
N LEU A 260 52.08 12.20 2.38
CA LEU A 260 50.79 12.08 1.71
C LEU A 260 50.42 10.62 1.42
N GLU A 261 51.37 9.80 0.97
CA GLU A 261 51.16 8.37 0.76
C GLU A 261 50.87 7.65 2.08
N GLU A 262 51.55 8.00 3.17
CA GLU A 262 51.30 7.45 4.51
C GLU A 262 49.95 7.90 5.07
N GLU A 263 49.56 9.16 4.86
CA GLU A 263 48.24 9.66 5.25
C GLU A 263 47.12 8.98 4.43
N PHE A 264 47.33 8.77 3.13
CA PHE A 264 46.39 8.04 2.28
C PHE A 264 46.27 6.56 2.66
N ALA A 265 47.39 5.92 3.00
CA ALA A 265 47.42 4.56 3.52
C ALA A 265 46.72 4.47 4.89
N SER A 266 46.85 5.50 5.74
CA SER A 266 46.15 5.58 7.03
C SER A 266 44.63 5.75 6.85
N LEU A 267 44.19 6.53 5.85
CA LEU A 267 42.77 6.68 5.51
C LEU A 267 42.18 5.39 4.93
N GLN A 268 42.91 4.69 4.05
CA GLN A 268 42.49 3.38 3.55
C GLN A 268 42.46 2.31 4.65
N GLN A 269 43.38 2.36 5.61
CA GLN A 269 43.35 1.48 6.77
C GLN A 269 42.26 1.86 7.77
N ALA A 270 41.89 3.13 7.91
CA ALA A 270 40.76 3.56 8.73
C ALA A 270 39.43 3.08 8.12
N ASP A 271 39.27 3.22 6.80
CA ASP A 271 38.07 2.77 6.05
C ASP A 271 37.98 1.23 5.96
N GLY A 272 39.12 0.53 6.04
CA GLY A 272 39.19 -0.94 6.05
C GLY A 272 39.11 -1.59 7.43
N LYS A 273 39.17 -0.82 8.53
CA LYS A 273 39.29 -1.34 9.90
C LYS A 273 38.32 -0.73 10.91
N GLU A 274 37.44 0.19 10.48
CA GLU A 274 36.17 0.34 11.17
C GLU A 274 35.42 -0.99 11.05
N LEU A 275 35.63 -1.85 12.06
CA LEU A 275 34.69 -2.93 12.38
C LEU A 275 33.32 -2.29 12.26
N PRO A 276 32.44 -2.76 11.34
CA PRO A 276 31.23 -2.06 11.03
C PRO A 276 30.56 -1.74 12.35
N SER A 277 30.36 -0.45 12.59
CA SER A 277 29.90 0.07 13.86
C SER A 277 28.74 -0.81 14.31
N PRO A 278 28.57 -1.12 15.60
CA PRO A 278 27.37 -1.82 16.05
C PRO A 278 26.08 -1.19 15.48
N ALA A 279 26.11 0.12 15.18
CA ALA A 279 25.07 0.81 14.41
C ALA A 279 24.96 0.34 12.95
N ASP A 280 26.06 0.21 12.19
CA ASP A 280 26.02 -0.27 10.80
C ASP A 280 25.67 -1.75 10.70
N LYS A 281 26.11 -2.59 11.65
CA LYS A 281 25.63 -3.97 11.76
C LYS A 281 24.15 -4.03 12.11
N ALA A 282 23.67 -3.15 12.99
CA ALA A 282 22.25 -3.07 13.31
C ALA A 282 21.42 -2.57 12.12
N VAL A 283 21.93 -1.61 11.36
CA VAL A 283 21.30 -1.09 10.13
C VAL A 283 21.28 -2.15 9.03
N ALA A 284 22.39 -2.88 8.82
CA ALA A 284 22.45 -3.97 7.86
C ALA A 284 21.52 -5.13 8.27
N ALA A 285 21.49 -5.48 9.55
CA ALA A 285 20.57 -6.49 10.08
C ALA A 285 19.10 -6.06 9.97
N LEU A 286 18.81 -4.78 10.19
CA LEU A 286 17.46 -4.21 10.02
C LEU A 286 17.05 -4.21 8.54
N ALA A 287 17.96 -3.81 7.63
CA ALA A 287 17.73 -3.84 6.20
C ALA A 287 17.45 -5.27 5.72
N ASP A 288 18.25 -6.26 6.14
CA ASP A 288 18.01 -7.68 5.86
C ASP A 288 16.71 -8.21 6.48
N GLY A 289 16.31 -7.68 7.64
CA GLY A 289 15.04 -7.97 8.29
C GLY A 289 13.84 -7.47 7.47
N VAL A 290 13.90 -6.22 7.00
CA VAL A 290 12.88 -5.60 6.17
C VAL A 290 12.77 -6.33 4.82
N VAL A 291 13.89 -6.61 4.16
CA VAL A 291 13.91 -7.35 2.89
C VAL A 291 13.29 -8.74 3.06
N ARG A 292 13.60 -9.47 4.14
CA ARG A 292 13.00 -10.78 4.42
C ARG A 292 11.51 -10.68 4.73
N SER A 293 11.07 -9.67 5.47
CA SER A 293 9.65 -9.45 5.79
C SER A 293 8.83 -9.15 4.54
N VAL A 294 9.30 -8.20 3.71
CA VAL A 294 8.66 -7.82 2.44
C VAL A 294 8.60 -9.02 1.48
N LYS A 295 9.69 -9.79 1.38
CA LYS A 295 9.72 -11.01 0.56
C LYS A 295 8.70 -12.05 1.02
N ARG A 296 8.53 -12.23 2.34
CA ARG A 296 7.56 -13.18 2.91
C ARG A 296 6.12 -12.73 2.63
N SER A 297 5.83 -11.45 2.87
CA SER A 297 4.51 -10.86 2.59
C SER A 297 4.14 -10.98 1.11
N LEU A 298 5.07 -10.65 0.19
CA LEU A 298 4.85 -10.83 -1.25
C LEU A 298 4.63 -12.30 -1.64
N GLN A 299 5.33 -13.24 -1.01
CA GLN A 299 5.12 -14.67 -1.27
C GLN A 299 3.77 -15.18 -0.75
N GLU A 300 3.28 -14.64 0.36
CA GLU A 300 1.95 -14.97 0.90
C GLU A 300 0.85 -14.42 -0.01
N GLU A 301 0.94 -13.16 -0.43
CA GLU A 301 0.01 -12.54 -1.38
C GLU A 301 0.01 -13.26 -2.73
N LEU A 302 1.20 -13.64 -3.25
CA LEU A 302 1.29 -14.41 -4.49
C LEU A 302 0.63 -15.80 -4.36
N ARG A 303 0.76 -16.45 -3.19
CA ARG A 303 0.07 -17.72 -2.92
C ARG A 303 -1.43 -17.55 -2.82
N ALA A 304 -1.91 -16.50 -2.15
CA ALA A 304 -3.32 -16.18 -2.05
C ALA A 304 -3.93 -15.89 -3.43
N ALA A 305 -3.25 -15.07 -4.24
CA ALA A 305 -3.66 -14.77 -5.62
C ALA A 305 -3.67 -16.03 -6.50
N LYS A 306 -2.67 -16.93 -6.34
CA LYS A 306 -2.63 -18.20 -7.09
C LYS A 306 -3.71 -19.18 -6.65
N ALA A 307 -4.09 -19.18 -5.36
CA ALA A 307 -5.21 -19.97 -4.86
C ALA A 307 -6.55 -19.43 -5.37
N ALA A 308 -6.71 -18.10 -5.42
CA ALA A 308 -7.91 -17.45 -5.98
C ALA A 308 -8.03 -17.64 -7.50
N ALA A 309 -6.90 -17.65 -8.22
CA ALA A 309 -6.86 -17.87 -9.67
C ALA A 309 -6.92 -19.34 -10.09
N ALA A 310 -6.83 -20.29 -9.13
CA ALA A 310 -6.99 -21.69 -9.44
C ALA A 310 -8.44 -21.92 -9.91
N PRO A 311 -8.67 -22.31 -11.18
CA PRO A 311 -10.03 -22.49 -11.69
C PRO A 311 -10.70 -23.54 -10.82
N ALA A 312 -11.85 -23.17 -10.23
CA ALA A 312 -12.67 -24.07 -9.45
C ALA A 312 -12.86 -25.35 -10.27
N ARG A 313 -12.19 -26.43 -9.86
CA ARG A 313 -12.34 -27.73 -10.51
C ARG A 313 -13.84 -28.03 -10.46
N PRO A 314 -14.52 -28.22 -11.60
CA PRO A 314 -15.94 -28.54 -11.60
C PRO A 314 -16.12 -29.84 -10.81
N ALA A 315 -16.68 -29.72 -9.61
CA ALA A 315 -17.06 -30.83 -8.76
C ALA A 315 -18.24 -31.53 -9.44
N GLY A 316 -17.98 -32.47 -10.36
CA GLY A 316 -19.09 -33.13 -11.05
C GLY A 316 -18.78 -34.08 -12.20
N TRP A 317 -17.52 -34.34 -12.56
CA TRP A 317 -17.22 -35.35 -13.59
C TRP A 317 -16.67 -36.62 -12.92
N ALA A 318 -17.54 -37.25 -12.13
CA ALA A 318 -17.36 -38.64 -11.74
C ALA A 318 -17.40 -39.48 -13.03
N TRP A 319 -16.26 -40.03 -13.40
CA TRP A 319 -16.15 -41.00 -14.50
C TRP A 319 -17.07 -42.17 -14.20
N ALA A 320 -18.15 -42.30 -14.98
CA ALA A 320 -18.93 -43.53 -15.00
C ALA A 320 -18.02 -44.67 -15.48
N PRO A 321 -17.96 -45.81 -14.76
CA PRO A 321 -17.23 -46.97 -15.24
C PRO A 321 -17.90 -47.47 -16.52
N GLY A 322 -17.13 -47.51 -17.61
CA GLY A 322 -17.60 -48.01 -18.90
C GLY A 322 -18.02 -49.48 -18.82
N PRO A 323 -18.95 -49.92 -19.70
CA PRO A 323 -19.44 -51.29 -19.69
C PRO A 323 -18.32 -52.24 -20.11
N THR A 324 -18.03 -53.22 -19.25
CA THR A 324 -17.22 -54.38 -19.58
C THR A 324 -17.97 -55.26 -20.57
N ASN A 325 -17.35 -55.50 -21.73
CA ASN A 325 -17.71 -56.56 -22.68
C ASN A 325 -17.45 -57.95 -22.07
#